data_AF-A0A8J3EYR8-F1
#
_entry.id   AF-A0A8J3EYR8-F1
#
_cell.length_a   1.000
_cell.length_b   1.000
_cell.length_c   1.000
_cell.angle_alpha   90.00
_cell.angle_beta   90.00
_cell.angle_gamma   90.00
#
_symmetry.space_group_name_H-M   'P 1'
#
loop_
_entity.id
_entity.type
_entity.pdbx_description
1 polymer ?
#
loop_
_entity_poly.entity_id
_entity_poly.type
_entity_poly.pdbx_seq_one_letter_code
_entity_poly.pdbx_strand_id
1 'polypeptide(L)'
;MQNSSREQFDSGKQRHRSSSAFQLPFSIFSNAPTKSSTNELQNSSPEKGTGSPDHNGSAQNVTSRSSRNATTPFAGRATLPDNNQSQHANILDYARTFTRSFDLSPLNEVDILVFAQLMYQRMPQCVPRISETCLRQETLRNRVAYATQLRSQHRASKAFNTLKNILFPQLEAVPLRTVSAALPHTDFAFDQGFAGVAGVDETEELLRTLAVNPRFMDVKIGAYVDILDSNQETQFAAAAFILPSAAQQNQRLLPLSTSATQTKPTLLIVFRGTDSSFIGWKEDFNMSFQYPVPAQEHAAQYINRLGNLYKRYALITAGHSKGGNLAVYAALHADTEIQQRISHVFSLDGPGFPKEVVTGPSYAAIEHKITKIVPETSIVGMIFDTPEQCKVVKSSESGIMQHLAFSWQIDAQALLQAQFPTNTAFGGISEADSATIDASTRSGVQQTTKNAKKHKVSTDTKERLQNRNQEPHFIFLPHVDSTSRFFSASLHEWLEQLPNTKREQVIDSMFSVLQASGVQSFMQLPSKLNKAIPHMLEAWQELSKDDKDHIIEAFTLFAQTAWQQRNVLQNTASHSDNSSSASSDNISGNSKAAATSNIMPHSDA
;
A
#
# COMPACT_ATOMS: atom_id res chain seq x y z
N MET A 1 83.80 -31.99 -4.57
CA MET A 1 84.03 -32.18 -3.12
C MET A 1 82.65 -32.23 -2.48
N GLN A 2 82.05 -33.43 -2.45
CA GLN A 2 82.03 -34.37 -1.30
C GLN A 2 81.14 -33.83 -0.18
N ASN A 3 80.11 -34.48 0.37
CA ASN A 3 79.48 -35.82 0.27
C ASN A 3 78.02 -35.60 0.76
N SER A 4 76.94 -36.15 0.18
CA SER A 4 76.43 -37.55 0.28
C SER A 4 76.30 -38.04 1.75
N SER A 5 75.21 -38.66 2.23
CA SER A 5 74.30 -39.63 1.61
C SER A 5 73.01 -39.84 2.44
N ARG A 6 71.93 -40.30 1.75
CA ARG A 6 70.89 -41.35 2.02
C ARG A 6 70.35 -41.56 3.45
N GLU A 7 69.05 -41.81 3.70
CA GLU A 7 68.10 -42.87 3.21
C GLU A 7 66.63 -42.36 3.30
N GLN A 8 65.73 -42.50 2.30
CA GLN A 8 64.82 -43.61 1.89
C GLN A 8 63.73 -44.12 2.89
N PHE A 9 62.44 -43.89 2.49
CA PHE A 9 61.18 -44.69 2.64
C PHE A 9 60.69 -45.11 4.07
N ASP A 10 59.41 -45.16 4.47
CA ASP A 10 58.06 -45.00 3.89
C ASP A 10 57.04 -44.93 5.06
N SER A 11 55.81 -44.50 4.74
CA SER A 11 54.52 -44.81 5.38
C SER A 11 53.95 -43.85 6.43
N GLY A 12 52.75 -43.32 6.14
CA GLY A 12 51.71 -43.15 7.16
C GLY A 12 50.95 -41.83 7.21
N LYS A 13 49.83 -41.79 6.47
CA LYS A 13 48.54 -41.16 6.84
C LYS A 13 48.39 -39.63 6.83
N GLN A 14 47.66 -39.20 5.80
CA GLN A 14 46.65 -38.13 5.72
C GLN A 14 46.26 -37.42 7.03
N ARG A 15 46.31 -36.08 7.02
CA ARG A 15 45.27 -35.22 7.60
C ARG A 15 44.89 -34.12 6.63
N HIS A 16 43.62 -34.16 6.24
CA HIS A 16 42.92 -33.18 5.42
C HIS A 16 43.01 -31.76 6.02
N ARG A 17 43.40 -30.78 5.20
CA ARG A 17 42.99 -29.39 5.35
C ARG A 17 41.83 -29.16 4.37
N SER A 18 40.62 -29.01 4.89
CA SER A 18 39.47 -28.58 4.12
C SER A 18 39.46 -27.06 4.04
N SER A 19 39.64 -26.54 2.83
CA SER A 19 39.34 -25.17 2.43
C SER A 19 37.83 -24.91 2.54
N SER A 20 37.40 -24.06 3.48
CA SER A 20 36.05 -23.50 3.47
C SER A 20 36.02 -22.26 2.58
N ALA A 21 35.50 -22.40 1.37
CA ALA A 21 35.12 -21.29 0.51
C ALA A 21 33.96 -20.54 1.17
N PHE A 22 34.15 -19.25 1.41
CA PHE A 22 33.12 -18.33 1.91
C PHE A 22 32.04 -18.17 0.83
N GLN A 23 30.80 -18.53 1.18
CA GLN A 23 29.62 -18.40 0.34
C GLN A 23 28.88 -17.13 0.78
N LEU A 24 28.75 -16.14 -0.11
CA LEU A 24 28.00 -14.90 0.14
C LEU A 24 26.51 -15.21 0.43
N PRO A 25 25.85 -14.54 1.41
CA PRO A 25 24.45 -14.79 1.71
C PRO A 25 23.56 -13.95 0.77
N PHE A 26 23.42 -14.38 -0.49
CA PHE A 26 22.47 -13.77 -1.44
C PHE A 26 21.04 -14.34 -1.35
N SER A 27 20.72 -15.11 -0.31
CA SER A 27 19.47 -15.87 -0.19
C SER A 27 18.27 -15.11 0.38
N ILE A 28 18.35 -13.80 0.64
CA ILE A 28 17.22 -13.04 1.22
C ILE A 28 16.18 -12.61 0.17
N PHE A 29 16.52 -12.58 -1.13
CA PHE A 29 15.60 -12.13 -2.20
C PHE A 29 15.05 -13.23 -3.12
N SER A 30 15.32 -14.51 -2.84
CA SER A 30 14.90 -15.62 -3.71
C SER A 30 13.85 -16.50 -3.05
N ASN A 31 12.64 -15.97 -2.87
CA ASN A 31 11.43 -16.79 -2.64
C ASN A 31 10.23 -16.13 -3.33
N ALA A 32 10.22 -16.17 -4.66
CA ALA A 32 8.98 -16.10 -5.43
C ALA A 32 8.43 -17.53 -5.58
N PRO A 33 7.11 -17.77 -5.45
CA PRO A 33 6.55 -19.11 -5.52
C PRO A 33 6.55 -19.64 -6.97
N THR A 34 7.46 -20.56 -7.29
CA THR A 34 7.33 -21.38 -8.50
C THR A 34 6.33 -22.50 -8.25
N LYS A 35 5.13 -22.41 -8.86
CA LYS A 35 4.18 -23.54 -8.90
C LYS A 35 4.77 -24.68 -9.73
N SER A 36 5.03 -25.81 -9.09
CA SER A 36 5.35 -27.08 -9.71
C SER A 36 4.09 -27.70 -10.32
N SER A 37 4.09 -27.95 -11.63
CA SER A 37 3.22 -28.94 -12.25
C SER A 37 4.10 -29.95 -12.99
N THR A 38 4.43 -31.04 -12.31
CA THR A 38 4.90 -32.27 -12.93
C THR A 38 3.67 -33.09 -13.36
N ASN A 39 3.55 -33.38 -14.65
CA ASN A 39 2.94 -34.62 -15.10
C ASN A 39 3.85 -35.21 -16.18
N GLU A 40 4.37 -36.38 -15.86
CA GLU A 40 5.14 -37.26 -16.73
C GLU A 40 4.28 -37.71 -17.91
N LEU A 41 4.89 -37.79 -19.09
CA LEU A 41 4.64 -38.86 -20.06
C LEU A 41 5.92 -39.09 -20.87
N GLN A 42 6.52 -40.25 -20.63
CA GLN A 42 7.64 -40.81 -21.37
C GLN A 42 7.22 -41.15 -22.81
N ASN A 43 8.03 -40.83 -23.83
CA ASN A 43 8.96 -41.78 -24.47
C ASN A 43 9.46 -41.34 -25.87
N SER A 44 10.73 -41.73 -26.11
CA SER A 44 11.42 -42.03 -27.38
C SER A 44 11.75 -40.92 -28.40
N SER A 45 13.05 -40.59 -28.43
CA SER A 45 13.87 -40.08 -29.55
C SER A 45 13.98 -41.09 -30.72
N PRO A 46 14.82 -40.87 -31.77
CA PRO A 46 15.24 -39.65 -32.48
C PRO A 46 15.07 -39.77 -34.03
N GLU A 47 15.23 -38.70 -34.82
CA GLU A 47 16.09 -38.71 -36.02
C GLU A 47 16.20 -37.34 -36.76
N LYS A 48 17.47 -36.99 -37.02
CA LYS A 48 18.12 -36.34 -38.18
C LYS A 48 17.35 -35.48 -39.21
N GLY A 49 18.03 -34.41 -39.64
CA GLY A 49 18.00 -33.89 -41.03
C GLY A 49 17.75 -32.38 -41.12
N THR A 50 18.79 -31.53 -41.14
CA THR A 50 19.35 -30.86 -42.34
C THR A 50 18.37 -30.03 -43.18
N GLY A 51 18.64 -28.72 -43.32
CA GLY A 51 18.22 -27.93 -44.48
C GLY A 51 17.56 -26.57 -44.18
N SER A 52 18.33 -25.50 -44.31
CA SER A 52 17.84 -24.19 -44.79
C SER A 52 18.05 -24.13 -46.33
N PRO A 53 17.64 -23.10 -47.09
CA PRO A 53 16.74 -21.96 -46.82
C PRO A 53 15.68 -21.76 -47.95
N ASP A 54 14.99 -20.62 -47.89
CA ASP A 54 14.55 -19.77 -49.01
C ASP A 54 13.05 -19.58 -49.35
N HIS A 55 12.71 -18.28 -49.33
CA HIS A 55 11.92 -17.49 -50.26
C HIS A 55 10.37 -17.48 -50.26
N ASN A 56 9.91 -16.24 -50.08
CA ASN A 56 8.88 -15.51 -50.83
C ASN A 56 7.44 -16.02 -50.88
N GLY A 57 6.53 -15.09 -50.58
CA GLY A 57 5.52 -14.76 -51.57
C GLY A 57 4.08 -14.71 -51.07
N SER A 58 3.57 -13.48 -51.00
CA SER A 58 2.23 -13.07 -51.43
C SER A 58 0.99 -13.74 -50.86
N ALA A 59 0.26 -12.94 -50.09
CA ALA A 59 -1.15 -12.59 -50.30
C ALA A 59 -2.01 -13.50 -51.18
N GLN A 60 -3.13 -13.98 -50.65
CA GLN A 60 -4.47 -13.56 -51.09
C GLN A 60 -5.58 -14.10 -50.17
N ASN A 61 -6.52 -13.21 -49.88
CA ASN A 61 -7.98 -13.37 -49.71
C ASN A 61 -8.56 -14.78 -49.45
N VAL A 62 -9.56 -14.84 -48.55
CA VAL A 62 -10.95 -15.21 -48.91
C VAL A 62 -11.87 -15.19 -47.67
N THR A 63 -12.85 -14.28 -47.74
CA THR A 63 -14.26 -14.37 -47.33
C THR A 63 -14.67 -14.64 -45.87
N SER A 64 -15.29 -13.60 -45.30
CA SER A 64 -16.63 -13.59 -44.71
C SER A 64 -17.24 -14.92 -44.24
N ARG A 65 -17.43 -15.03 -42.93
CA ARG A 65 -18.58 -15.75 -42.36
C ARG A 65 -19.16 -14.94 -41.20
N SER A 66 -20.38 -14.46 -41.40
CA SER A 66 -21.19 -13.88 -40.33
C SER A 66 -21.57 -14.97 -39.33
N SER A 67 -21.33 -14.74 -38.04
CA SER A 67 -22.17 -15.29 -36.99
C SER A 67 -22.48 -14.17 -36.01
N ARG A 68 -23.74 -13.75 -36.05
CA ARG A 68 -24.39 -13.09 -34.91
C ARG A 68 -24.30 -14.06 -33.74
N ASN A 69 -23.73 -13.61 -32.64
CA ASN A 69 -24.24 -13.90 -31.30
C ASN A 69 -23.74 -12.77 -30.41
N ALA A 70 -24.64 -11.81 -30.18
CA ALA A 70 -24.53 -10.86 -29.11
C ALA A 70 -24.70 -11.65 -27.80
N THR A 71 -23.60 -11.87 -27.09
CA THR A 71 -23.64 -12.32 -25.70
C THR A 71 -23.66 -11.09 -24.82
N THR A 72 -24.76 -10.93 -24.10
CA THR A 72 -24.94 -10.09 -22.92
C THR A 72 -23.70 -10.09 -22.02
N PRO A 73 -23.28 -8.94 -21.44
CA PRO A 73 -22.23 -8.95 -20.45
C PRO A 73 -22.75 -9.66 -19.20
N PHE A 74 -22.04 -10.71 -18.81
CA PHE A 74 -22.24 -11.46 -17.57
C PHE A 74 -22.23 -10.49 -16.38
N ALA A 75 -23.40 -10.28 -15.76
CA ALA A 75 -23.49 -9.88 -14.36
C ALA A 75 -23.12 -11.11 -13.51
N GLY A 76 -21.83 -11.45 -13.49
CA GLY A 76 -21.30 -12.44 -12.56
C GLY A 76 -21.33 -11.85 -11.16
N ARG A 77 -22.21 -12.36 -10.31
CA ARG A 77 -22.19 -12.10 -8.86
C ARG A 77 -20.82 -12.55 -8.36
N ALA A 78 -19.94 -11.61 -8.00
CA ALA A 78 -18.66 -11.93 -7.36
C ALA A 78 -18.97 -12.56 -6.00
N THR A 79 -19.02 -13.88 -5.95
CA THR A 79 -19.10 -14.64 -4.70
C THR A 79 -17.69 -14.75 -4.14
N LEU A 80 -17.53 -14.44 -2.85
CA LEU A 80 -16.34 -14.87 -2.11
C LEU A 80 -16.16 -16.39 -2.31
N PRO A 81 -14.92 -16.91 -2.34
CA PRO A 81 -14.69 -18.33 -2.54
C PRO A 81 -15.46 -19.15 -1.48
N ASP A 82 -16.36 -20.01 -1.94
CA ASP A 82 -17.02 -21.03 -1.13
C ASP A 82 -15.97 -22.06 -0.74
N ASN A 83 -15.38 -21.88 0.45
CA ASN A 83 -14.82 -22.93 1.28
C ASN A 83 -14.41 -22.32 2.64
N ASN A 84 -14.50 -23.12 3.70
CA ASN A 84 -14.18 -22.83 5.10
C ASN A 84 -12.70 -22.40 5.37
N GLN A 85 -12.04 -21.65 4.47
CA GLN A 85 -10.59 -21.39 4.50
C GLN A 85 -10.12 -19.94 4.32
N SER A 86 -11.00 -18.91 4.23
CA SER A 86 -10.54 -17.53 4.49
C SER A 86 -11.59 -16.70 5.22
N GLN A 87 -11.47 -16.62 6.55
CA GLN A 87 -12.16 -15.59 7.36
C GLN A 87 -11.68 -14.15 7.06
N HIS A 88 -10.74 -13.99 6.12
CA HIS A 88 -9.98 -12.77 5.91
C HIS A 88 -9.94 -12.45 4.42
N ALA A 89 -10.31 -11.21 4.08
CA ALA A 89 -10.27 -10.66 2.73
C ALA A 89 -9.03 -9.76 2.59
N ASN A 90 -8.61 -9.43 1.37
CA ASN A 90 -7.58 -8.41 1.12
C ASN A 90 -8.10 -7.22 0.30
N ILE A 91 -7.21 -6.30 -0.04
CA ILE A 91 -7.52 -5.08 -0.82
C ILE A 91 -8.12 -5.41 -2.20
N LEU A 92 -7.71 -6.50 -2.87
CA LEU A 92 -8.32 -6.91 -4.13
C LEU A 92 -9.76 -7.38 -3.92
N ASP A 93 -10.02 -8.20 -2.90
CA ASP A 93 -11.37 -8.64 -2.57
C ASP A 93 -12.27 -7.44 -2.23
N TYR A 94 -11.75 -6.48 -1.46
CA TYR A 94 -12.42 -5.23 -1.17
C TYR A 94 -12.73 -4.44 -2.45
N ALA A 95 -11.75 -4.24 -3.32
CA ALA A 95 -11.92 -3.52 -4.58
C ALA A 95 -12.87 -4.24 -5.54
N ARG A 96 -12.98 -5.57 -5.50
CA ARG A 96 -13.94 -6.33 -6.34
C ARG A 96 -15.37 -6.23 -5.81
N THR A 97 -15.55 -6.17 -4.48
CA THR A 97 -16.86 -6.44 -3.86
C THR A 97 -17.51 -5.23 -3.21
N PHE A 98 -16.75 -4.26 -2.70
CA PHE A 98 -17.32 -3.08 -2.05
C PHE A 98 -17.64 -1.96 -3.06
N THR A 99 -18.93 -1.67 -3.24
CA THR A 99 -19.41 -0.79 -4.34
C THR A 99 -20.19 0.44 -3.87
N ARG A 100 -20.41 0.61 -2.55
CA ARG A 100 -21.12 1.79 -2.02
C ARG A 100 -20.36 3.07 -2.37
N SER A 101 -21.06 4.12 -2.78
CA SER A 101 -20.43 5.39 -3.14
C SER A 101 -19.85 6.12 -1.91
N PHE A 102 -18.94 7.07 -2.14
CA PHE A 102 -18.33 7.88 -1.07
C PHE A 102 -19.32 8.78 -0.32
N ASP A 103 -20.51 9.06 -0.88
CA ASP A 103 -21.57 9.79 -0.18
C ASP A 103 -22.32 8.90 0.83
N LEU A 104 -22.41 7.59 0.55
CA LEU A 104 -23.11 6.62 1.40
C LEU A 104 -22.18 5.97 2.43
N SER A 105 -20.93 5.74 2.04
CA SER A 105 -19.86 5.23 2.89
C SER A 105 -18.63 6.11 2.67
N PRO A 106 -18.35 7.08 3.57
CA PRO A 106 -17.22 7.98 3.45
C PRO A 106 -15.88 7.25 3.30
N LEU A 107 -14.87 8.00 2.87
CA LEU A 107 -13.49 7.52 2.75
C LEU A 107 -13.03 6.85 4.06
N ASN A 108 -12.51 5.63 3.97
CA ASN A 108 -12.00 4.85 5.09
C ASN A 108 -10.52 4.45 4.88
N GLU A 109 -9.91 3.79 5.87
CA GLU A 109 -8.49 3.41 5.80
C GLU A 109 -8.16 2.40 4.69
N VAL A 110 -9.11 1.54 4.30
CA VAL A 110 -8.92 0.58 3.20
C VAL A 110 -8.89 1.30 1.85
N ASP A 111 -9.78 2.28 1.64
CA ASP A 111 -9.73 3.14 0.45
C ASP A 111 -8.38 3.84 0.32
N ILE A 112 -7.84 4.33 1.44
CA ILE A 112 -6.54 5.00 1.47
C ILE A 112 -5.42 4.05 1.04
N LEU A 113 -5.45 2.78 1.46
CA LEU A 113 -4.51 1.75 0.99
C LEU A 113 -4.66 1.50 -0.51
N VAL A 114 -5.90 1.43 -1.03
CA VAL A 114 -6.17 1.31 -2.47
C VAL A 114 -5.53 2.45 -3.26
N PHE A 115 -5.71 3.70 -2.84
CA PHE A 115 -5.11 4.85 -3.52
C PHE A 115 -3.59 4.88 -3.39
N ALA A 116 -3.04 4.50 -2.24
CA ALA A 116 -1.60 4.38 -2.04
C ALA A 116 -0.98 3.32 -2.96
N GLN A 117 -1.64 2.17 -3.14
CA GLN A 117 -1.18 1.12 -4.05
C GLN A 117 -1.28 1.52 -5.52
N LEU A 118 -2.35 2.25 -5.91
CA LEU A 118 -2.50 2.77 -7.26
C LEU A 118 -1.33 3.67 -7.68
N MET A 119 -0.73 4.40 -6.73
CA MET A 119 0.38 5.33 -7.01
C MET A 119 1.69 4.63 -7.41
N TYR A 120 1.82 3.32 -7.21
CA TYR A 120 2.96 2.56 -7.74
C TYR A 120 2.90 2.36 -9.26
N GLN A 121 1.73 2.54 -9.89
CA GLN A 121 1.62 2.50 -11.34
C GLN A 121 2.07 3.84 -11.95
N ARG A 122 2.92 3.78 -12.98
CA ARG A 122 3.19 4.97 -13.79
C ARG A 122 1.96 5.37 -14.58
N MET A 123 1.50 6.61 -14.43
CA MET A 123 0.27 7.05 -15.08
C MET A 123 0.50 7.37 -16.57
N PRO A 124 -0.44 7.03 -17.46
CA PRO A 124 -0.36 7.29 -18.89
C PRO A 124 -0.48 8.79 -19.22
N GLN A 125 -0.21 9.16 -20.46
CA GLN A 125 -0.24 10.57 -20.92
C GLN A 125 -1.60 11.25 -20.75
N CYS A 126 -2.71 10.48 -20.71
CA CYS A 126 -4.03 11.07 -20.52
C CYS A 126 -4.23 11.65 -19.11
N VAL A 127 -3.39 11.31 -18.14
CA VAL A 127 -3.41 11.90 -16.79
C VAL A 127 -2.67 13.23 -16.78
N PRO A 128 -3.34 14.36 -16.48
CA PRO A 128 -2.71 15.68 -16.52
C PRO A 128 -1.53 15.79 -15.55
N ARG A 129 -0.41 16.33 -16.05
CA ARG A 129 0.81 16.54 -15.27
C ARG A 129 0.75 17.85 -14.49
N ILE A 130 1.40 17.90 -13.33
CA ILE A 130 1.46 19.13 -12.54
C ILE A 130 2.20 20.24 -13.29
N SER A 131 3.25 19.92 -14.05
CA SER A 131 4.03 20.89 -14.83
C SER A 131 3.14 21.64 -15.84
N GLU A 132 2.33 20.90 -16.60
CA GLU A 132 1.37 21.47 -17.55
C GLU A 132 0.28 22.28 -16.85
N THR A 133 -0.26 21.75 -15.75
CA THR A 133 -1.27 22.42 -14.94
C THR A 133 -0.75 23.77 -14.47
N CYS A 134 0.51 23.82 -14.03
CA CYS A 134 1.12 25.04 -13.51
C CYS A 134 1.36 26.08 -14.59
N LEU A 135 1.87 25.67 -15.75
CA LEU A 135 1.99 26.54 -16.92
C LEU A 135 0.66 27.22 -17.27
N ARG A 136 -0.47 26.52 -17.11
CA ARG A 136 -1.81 27.05 -17.41
C ARG A 136 -2.44 27.83 -16.25
N GLN A 137 -2.18 27.43 -15.00
CA GLN A 137 -2.99 27.85 -13.85
C GLN A 137 -2.25 28.61 -12.74
N GLU A 138 -0.93 28.78 -12.80
CA GLU A 138 -0.21 29.47 -11.71
C GLU A 138 -0.55 30.96 -11.61
N THR A 139 -0.46 31.68 -12.72
CA THR A 139 -0.69 33.13 -12.74
C THR A 139 -2.08 33.47 -13.24
N LEU A 140 -2.62 34.62 -12.83
CA LEU A 140 -3.88 35.13 -13.35
C LEU A 140 -3.82 35.29 -14.88
N ARG A 141 -2.68 35.77 -15.41
CA ARG A 141 -2.45 35.92 -16.85
C ARG A 141 -2.58 34.58 -17.57
N ASN A 142 -1.95 33.52 -17.05
CA ASN A 142 -1.99 32.19 -17.67
C ASN A 142 -3.42 31.63 -17.65
N ARG A 143 -4.15 31.82 -16.54
CA ARG A 143 -5.55 31.40 -16.43
C ARG A 143 -6.44 32.09 -17.45
N VAL A 144 -6.26 33.39 -17.66
CA VAL A 144 -7.02 34.16 -18.66
C VAL A 144 -6.67 33.71 -20.08
N ALA A 145 -5.39 33.48 -20.39
CA ALA A 145 -4.95 32.99 -21.68
C ALA A 145 -5.54 31.59 -21.97
N TYR A 146 -5.42 30.67 -21.02
CA TYR A 146 -5.96 29.31 -21.12
C TYR A 146 -7.48 29.30 -21.29
N ALA A 147 -8.19 30.09 -20.50
CA ALA A 147 -9.63 30.30 -20.64
C ALA A 147 -10.04 30.80 -22.04
N THR A 148 -9.24 31.68 -22.63
CA THR A 148 -9.49 32.23 -23.97
C THR A 148 -9.25 31.17 -25.05
N GLN A 149 -8.19 30.38 -24.93
CA GLN A 149 -7.89 29.25 -25.82
C GLN A 149 -9.02 28.22 -25.81
N LEU A 150 -9.52 27.82 -24.64
CA LEU A 150 -10.64 26.87 -24.52
C LEU A 150 -11.92 27.40 -25.18
N ARG A 151 -12.18 28.72 -25.10
CA ARG A 151 -13.32 29.35 -25.78
C ARG A 151 -13.20 29.28 -27.31
N SER A 152 -11.99 29.42 -27.87
CA SER A 152 -11.79 29.28 -29.32
C SER A 152 -11.97 27.86 -29.84
N GLN A 153 -11.78 26.85 -28.98
CA GLN A 153 -11.88 25.42 -29.35
C GLN A 153 -13.29 24.83 -29.16
N HIS A 154 -14.17 25.46 -28.36
CA HIS A 154 -15.52 24.95 -28.09
C HIS A 154 -16.60 25.97 -28.46
N ARG A 155 -17.42 25.65 -29.48
CA ARG A 155 -18.64 26.40 -29.82
C ARG A 155 -19.70 26.19 -28.72
N ALA A 156 -20.06 27.28 -28.05
CA ALA A 156 -21.26 27.46 -27.22
C ALA A 156 -21.39 26.57 -25.95
N SER A 157 -20.72 26.96 -24.86
CA SER A 157 -21.35 27.18 -23.54
C SER A 157 -20.30 27.61 -22.51
N LYS A 158 -20.71 28.43 -21.53
CA LYS A 158 -20.01 28.70 -20.24
C LYS A 158 -19.13 29.97 -20.10
N ALA A 159 -19.56 31.14 -20.57
CA ALA A 159 -18.89 32.41 -20.21
C ALA A 159 -18.77 32.63 -18.67
N PHE A 160 -19.81 32.26 -17.90
CA PHE A 160 -19.85 32.36 -16.43
C PHE A 160 -18.93 31.36 -15.70
N ASN A 161 -18.83 30.10 -16.16
CA ASN A 161 -17.88 29.16 -15.54
C ASN A 161 -16.43 29.54 -15.85
N THR A 162 -16.17 30.29 -16.93
CA THR A 162 -14.82 30.77 -17.23
C THR A 162 -14.30 31.72 -16.15
N LEU A 163 -15.08 32.73 -15.72
CA LEU A 163 -14.61 33.70 -14.73
C LEU A 163 -14.41 33.03 -13.35
N LYS A 164 -15.34 32.15 -12.96
CA LYS A 164 -15.21 31.34 -11.74
C LYS A 164 -13.93 30.49 -11.78
N ASN A 165 -13.64 29.86 -12.91
CA ASN A 165 -12.43 29.03 -13.07
C ASN A 165 -11.14 29.85 -13.14
N ILE A 166 -11.20 31.12 -13.60
CA ILE A 166 -10.05 32.04 -13.55
C ILE A 166 -9.73 32.42 -12.10
N LEU A 167 -10.75 32.74 -11.31
CA LEU A 167 -10.58 33.11 -9.90
C LEU A 167 -10.26 31.89 -9.01
N PHE A 168 -10.87 30.75 -9.32
CA PHE A 168 -10.79 29.51 -8.55
C PHE A 168 -10.58 28.34 -9.51
N PRO A 169 -9.32 28.07 -9.91
CA PRO A 169 -9.04 26.99 -10.83
C PRO A 169 -9.51 25.65 -10.24
N GLN A 170 -9.95 24.78 -11.13
CA GLN A 170 -10.31 23.40 -10.80
C GLN A 170 -9.17 22.51 -11.25
N LEU A 171 -8.94 21.43 -10.51
CA LEU A 171 -7.93 20.45 -10.89
C LEU A 171 -8.33 19.80 -12.23
N GLU A 172 -7.42 19.90 -13.21
CA GLU A 172 -7.51 19.15 -14.46
C GLU A 172 -7.26 17.67 -14.14
N ALA A 173 -8.27 16.82 -14.34
CA ALA A 173 -8.23 15.42 -13.94
C ALA A 173 -9.12 14.53 -14.82
N VAL A 174 -8.74 13.27 -14.95
CA VAL A 174 -9.46 12.23 -15.72
C VAL A 174 -9.95 11.11 -14.81
N PRO A 175 -11.09 10.46 -15.10
CA PRO A 175 -11.61 9.39 -14.26
C PRO A 175 -10.77 8.11 -14.40
N LEU A 176 -10.72 7.28 -13.34
CA LEU A 176 -9.92 6.04 -13.32
C LEU A 176 -10.28 5.07 -14.47
N ARG A 177 -11.54 5.00 -14.90
CA ARG A 177 -11.93 4.20 -16.08
C ARG A 177 -11.19 4.60 -17.36
N THR A 178 -10.88 5.89 -17.53
CA THR A 178 -10.15 6.40 -18.68
C THR A 178 -8.66 6.08 -18.58
N VAL A 179 -8.12 6.09 -17.36
CA VAL A 179 -6.73 5.71 -17.09
C VAL A 179 -6.51 4.24 -17.42
N SER A 180 -7.36 3.35 -16.92
CA SER A 180 -7.28 1.92 -17.19
C SER A 180 -7.41 1.58 -18.68
N ALA A 181 -8.29 2.26 -19.41
CA ALA A 181 -8.42 2.07 -20.85
C ALA A 181 -7.16 2.50 -21.64
N ALA A 182 -6.30 3.33 -21.03
CA ALA A 182 -5.07 3.83 -21.64
C ALA A 182 -3.80 3.04 -21.22
N LEU A 183 -3.93 2.05 -20.34
CA LEU A 183 -2.81 1.21 -19.85
C LEU A 183 -2.94 -0.22 -20.41
N PRO A 184 -2.22 -0.58 -21.49
CA PRO A 184 -2.09 -1.98 -21.91
C PRO A 184 -1.33 -2.83 -20.86
N HIS A 185 -1.49 -4.15 -20.95
CA HIS A 185 -0.78 -5.12 -20.09
C HIS A 185 0.74 -4.91 -20.04
N THR A 186 1.34 -4.46 -21.15
CA THR A 186 2.79 -4.20 -21.25
C THR A 186 3.27 -3.11 -20.31
N ASP A 187 2.41 -2.18 -19.90
CA ASP A 187 2.80 -1.06 -19.02
C ASP A 187 2.99 -1.49 -17.56
N PHE A 188 2.60 -2.73 -17.23
CA PHE A 188 2.83 -3.35 -15.94
C PHE A 188 4.08 -4.23 -15.93
N ALA A 189 4.70 -4.49 -17.09
CA ALA A 189 5.88 -5.33 -17.17
C ALA A 189 7.09 -4.69 -16.47
N PHE A 190 7.90 -5.53 -15.80
CA PHE A 190 9.09 -5.11 -15.03
C PHE A 190 10.10 -4.29 -15.84
N ASP A 191 10.19 -4.52 -17.14
CA ASP A 191 11.13 -3.89 -18.05
C ASP A 191 10.57 -2.64 -18.76
N GLN A 192 9.25 -2.43 -18.76
CA GLN A 192 8.59 -1.39 -19.57
C GLN A 192 7.85 -0.31 -18.78
N GLY A 193 7.54 -0.51 -17.50
CA GLY A 193 6.72 0.47 -16.79
C GLY A 193 6.43 0.21 -15.32
N PHE A 194 6.82 -0.95 -14.80
CA PHE A 194 6.56 -1.30 -13.41
C PHE A 194 7.36 -0.46 -12.42
N ALA A 195 6.66 0.31 -11.59
CA ALA A 195 7.26 1.11 -10.53
C ALA A 195 6.83 0.67 -9.12
N GLY A 196 6.35 -0.58 -8.97
CA GLY A 196 5.89 -1.16 -7.70
C GLY A 196 6.88 -2.08 -7.01
N VAL A 197 6.58 -2.39 -5.74
CA VAL A 197 7.22 -3.48 -4.97
C VAL A 197 6.30 -4.71 -4.89
N ALA A 198 5.00 -4.53 -5.11
CA ALA A 198 4.03 -5.62 -5.24
C ALA A 198 4.25 -6.44 -6.51
N GLY A 199 3.47 -7.51 -6.71
CA GLY A 199 3.50 -8.23 -7.98
C GLY A 199 2.80 -7.45 -9.10
N VAL A 200 3.27 -7.72 -10.32
CA VAL A 200 2.77 -7.11 -11.56
C VAL A 200 1.29 -7.43 -11.76
N ASP A 201 0.92 -8.70 -11.54
CA ASP A 201 -0.44 -9.21 -11.76
C ASP A 201 -1.43 -8.59 -10.78
N GLU A 202 -1.07 -8.47 -9.50
CA GLU A 202 -1.93 -7.87 -8.48
C GLU A 202 -2.15 -6.37 -8.73
N THR A 203 -1.10 -5.67 -9.15
CA THR A 203 -1.18 -4.24 -9.47
C THR A 203 -2.08 -3.99 -10.68
N GLU A 204 -1.89 -4.79 -11.73
CA GLU A 204 -2.72 -4.75 -12.91
C GLU A 204 -4.18 -5.07 -12.60
N GLU A 205 -4.41 -6.16 -11.86
CA GLU A 205 -5.75 -6.58 -11.49
C GLU A 205 -6.46 -5.53 -10.63
N LEU A 206 -5.76 -4.93 -9.67
CA LEU A 206 -6.31 -3.85 -8.86
C LEU A 206 -6.79 -2.71 -9.76
N LEU A 207 -5.95 -2.23 -10.67
CA LEU A 207 -6.30 -1.10 -11.54
C LEU A 207 -7.48 -1.42 -12.46
N ARG A 208 -7.52 -2.63 -13.04
CA ARG A 208 -8.65 -3.10 -13.87
C ARG A 208 -9.95 -3.20 -13.06
N THR A 209 -9.86 -3.65 -11.81
CA THR A 209 -11.00 -3.76 -10.90
C THR A 209 -11.56 -2.38 -10.54
N LEU A 210 -10.69 -1.42 -10.19
CA LEU A 210 -11.10 -0.06 -9.85
C LEU A 210 -11.77 0.67 -11.01
N ALA A 211 -11.38 0.36 -12.25
CA ALA A 211 -11.94 0.97 -13.46
C ALA A 211 -13.41 0.64 -13.72
N VAL A 212 -13.90 -0.47 -13.15
CA VAL A 212 -15.29 -0.94 -13.31
C VAL A 212 -16.08 -0.93 -12.00
N ASN A 213 -15.43 -0.76 -10.86
CA ASN A 213 -16.12 -0.65 -9.57
C ASN A 213 -16.84 0.72 -9.45
N PRO A 214 -18.17 0.76 -9.21
CA PRO A 214 -18.94 2.00 -9.06
C PRO A 214 -18.45 2.99 -7.99
N ARG A 215 -17.79 2.51 -6.93
CA ARG A 215 -17.16 3.35 -5.91
C ARG A 215 -15.97 4.13 -6.48
N PHE A 216 -15.15 3.49 -7.33
CA PHE A 216 -13.84 4.02 -7.74
C PHE A 216 -13.79 4.54 -9.18
N MET A 217 -14.59 3.99 -10.09
CA MET A 217 -14.46 4.23 -11.54
C MET A 217 -14.59 5.70 -11.96
N ASP A 218 -15.30 6.50 -11.15
CA ASP A 218 -15.53 7.94 -11.34
C ASP A 218 -14.58 8.84 -10.52
N VAL A 219 -13.72 8.26 -9.67
CA VAL A 219 -12.65 9.00 -9.01
C VAL A 219 -11.75 9.58 -10.08
N LYS A 220 -11.42 10.87 -9.96
CA LYS A 220 -10.58 11.57 -10.92
C LYS A 220 -9.18 11.74 -10.39
N ILE A 221 -8.18 11.51 -11.24
CA ILE A 221 -6.76 11.70 -10.95
C ILE A 221 -6.19 12.82 -11.83
N GLY A 222 -5.34 13.67 -11.25
CA GLY A 222 -4.66 14.76 -11.94
C GLY A 222 -3.45 15.27 -11.17
N ALA A 223 -2.82 16.32 -11.72
CA ALA A 223 -1.58 16.89 -11.21
C ALA A 223 -0.47 15.86 -10.95
N TYR A 224 -0.37 14.84 -11.81
CA TYR A 224 0.60 13.77 -11.63
C TYR A 224 2.03 14.26 -11.87
N VAL A 225 2.96 13.75 -11.08
CA VAL A 225 4.40 13.97 -11.21
C VAL A 225 5.13 12.64 -10.98
N ASP A 226 6.19 12.40 -11.76
CA ASP A 226 7.11 11.27 -11.62
C ASP A 226 8.51 11.79 -11.96
N ILE A 227 9.41 11.72 -10.99
CA ILE A 227 10.79 12.22 -11.02
C ILE A 227 11.69 11.05 -10.65
N LEU A 228 12.66 10.80 -11.51
CA LEU A 228 13.79 9.91 -11.25
C LEU A 228 15.04 10.67 -11.68
N ASP A 229 15.84 11.13 -10.73
CA ASP A 229 17.04 11.94 -10.97
C ASP A 229 18.24 11.27 -10.32
N SER A 230 19.18 10.80 -11.14
CA SER A 230 20.42 10.17 -10.67
C SER A 230 21.39 11.17 -10.05
N ASN A 231 21.35 12.45 -10.41
CA ASN A 231 22.27 13.46 -9.90
C ASN A 231 21.89 13.91 -8.49
N GLN A 232 20.58 13.99 -8.23
CA GLN A 232 20.03 14.29 -6.91
C GLN A 232 19.77 13.02 -6.09
N GLU A 233 20.02 11.84 -6.66
CA GLU A 233 19.69 10.55 -6.06
C GLU A 233 18.24 10.47 -5.55
N THR A 234 17.30 10.98 -6.35
CA THR A 234 15.90 11.09 -5.94
C THR A 234 14.97 10.26 -6.79
N GLN A 235 14.00 9.64 -6.11
CA GLN A 235 12.81 9.09 -6.73
C GLN A 235 11.59 9.66 -6.04
N PHE A 236 10.76 10.35 -6.81
CA PHE A 236 9.56 11.00 -6.28
C PHE A 236 8.39 10.88 -7.27
N ALA A 237 7.22 10.48 -6.78
CA ALA A 237 5.99 10.57 -7.57
C ALA A 237 4.79 10.87 -6.67
N ALA A 238 3.84 11.65 -7.19
CA ALA A 238 2.63 12.02 -6.48
C ALA A 238 1.49 12.35 -7.45
N ALA A 239 0.24 12.19 -6.99
CA ALA A 239 -0.95 12.65 -7.71
C ALA A 239 -2.02 13.15 -6.74
N ALA A 240 -2.98 13.91 -7.27
CA ALA A 240 -4.16 14.35 -6.54
C ALA A 240 -5.42 13.65 -7.09
N PHE A 241 -6.25 13.17 -6.16
CA PHE A 241 -7.51 12.49 -6.43
C PHE A 241 -8.70 13.32 -5.97
N ILE A 242 -9.75 13.33 -6.78
CA ILE A 242 -11.06 13.92 -6.45
C ILE A 242 -12.07 12.78 -6.32
N LEU A 243 -12.61 12.62 -5.11
CA LEU A 243 -13.67 11.66 -4.85
C LEU A 243 -14.99 12.15 -5.46
N PRO A 244 -15.79 11.26 -6.09
CA PRO A 244 -17.15 11.57 -6.51
C PRO A 244 -18.01 11.99 -5.31
N SER A 245 -18.81 13.05 -5.46
CA SER A 245 -19.87 13.38 -4.51
C SER A 245 -21.16 13.78 -5.21
N ALA A 246 -22.30 13.31 -4.69
CA ALA A 246 -23.65 13.62 -5.13
C ALA A 246 -23.94 15.14 -5.12
N ALA A 247 -23.32 15.89 -4.20
CA ALA A 247 -23.42 17.35 -4.15
C ALA A 247 -22.68 18.05 -5.31
N GLN A 248 -21.70 17.39 -5.93
CA GLN A 248 -20.95 17.91 -7.07
C GLN A 248 -21.60 17.53 -8.41
N GLN A 249 -22.28 16.39 -8.50
CA GLN A 249 -22.99 15.94 -9.70
C GLN A 249 -24.26 16.76 -10.00
N ASN A 250 -24.95 17.27 -8.96
CA ASN A 250 -26.17 18.08 -9.12
C ASN A 250 -25.92 19.58 -9.43
N GLN A 251 -24.67 20.05 -9.61
CA GLN A 251 -24.39 21.45 -9.96
C GLN A 251 -24.85 21.87 -11.37
N ARG A 252 -25.52 20.99 -12.11
CA ARG A 252 -26.15 21.35 -13.39
C ARG A 252 -27.49 22.06 -13.22
N LEU A 253 -28.14 21.96 -12.05
CA LEU A 253 -29.41 22.61 -11.75
C LEU A 253 -29.46 22.92 -10.24
N LEU A 254 -29.25 24.18 -9.86
CA LEU A 254 -29.97 24.93 -8.81
C LEU A 254 -29.16 26.17 -8.34
N PRO A 255 -29.83 27.31 -8.10
CA PRO A 255 -29.20 28.57 -7.68
C PRO A 255 -28.84 28.55 -6.19
N LEU A 256 -28.06 29.56 -5.78
CA LEU A 256 -27.60 29.80 -4.41
C LEU A 256 -28.70 29.55 -3.37
N SER A 257 -28.54 28.50 -2.57
CA SER A 257 -29.25 28.34 -1.31
C SER A 257 -28.29 28.62 -0.16
N THR A 258 -28.58 29.67 0.58
CA THR A 258 -27.94 30.05 1.83
C THR A 258 -28.47 29.15 2.95
N SER A 259 -27.58 28.36 3.56
CA SER A 259 -27.79 27.55 4.78
C SER A 259 -28.14 26.05 4.58
N ALA A 260 -27.10 25.24 4.39
CA ALA A 260 -26.82 23.98 5.11
C ALA A 260 -25.42 23.48 4.70
N THR A 261 -24.45 23.57 5.61
CA THR A 261 -23.08 22.99 5.57
C THR A 261 -22.63 22.42 4.20
N GLN A 262 -22.20 23.29 3.30
CA GLN A 262 -21.55 22.87 2.05
C GLN A 262 -20.16 22.33 2.38
N THR A 263 -20.01 21.00 2.38
CA THR A 263 -18.71 20.35 2.55
C THR A 263 -17.80 20.79 1.40
N LYS A 264 -16.61 21.31 1.74
CA LYS A 264 -15.61 21.65 0.72
C LYS A 264 -15.24 20.37 -0.04
N PRO A 265 -15.01 20.43 -1.36
CA PRO A 265 -14.46 19.29 -2.08
C PRO A 265 -13.10 18.92 -1.47
N THR A 266 -12.78 17.63 -1.41
CA THR A 266 -11.52 17.15 -0.86
C THR A 266 -10.57 16.75 -1.98
N LEU A 267 -9.30 17.16 -1.87
CA LEU A 267 -8.20 16.57 -2.63
C LEU A 267 -7.49 15.56 -1.73
N LEU A 268 -7.48 14.31 -2.16
CA LEU A 268 -6.62 13.29 -1.61
C LEU A 268 -5.30 13.33 -2.38
N ILE A 269 -4.25 13.80 -1.73
CA ILE A 269 -2.89 13.88 -2.27
C ILE A 269 -2.15 12.62 -1.85
N VAL A 270 -1.69 11.83 -2.83
CA VAL A 270 -1.06 10.54 -2.56
C VAL A 270 0.35 10.52 -3.11
N PHE A 271 1.29 10.15 -2.25
CA PHE A 271 2.70 10.02 -2.59
C PHE A 271 3.04 8.54 -2.82
N ARG A 272 3.80 8.25 -3.89
CA ARG A 272 4.32 6.91 -4.20
C ARG A 272 5.40 6.55 -3.18
N GLY A 273 5.43 5.28 -2.77
CA GLY A 273 6.59 4.72 -2.09
C GLY A 273 7.75 4.45 -3.04
N THR A 274 8.69 3.63 -2.59
CA THR A 274 9.90 3.33 -3.34
C THR A 274 9.60 2.42 -4.51
N ASP A 275 10.03 2.81 -5.70
CA ASP A 275 9.93 1.94 -6.87
C ASP A 275 11.06 0.90 -6.88
N SER A 276 11.17 0.12 -7.95
CA SER A 276 12.19 -0.92 -8.04
C SER A 276 13.62 -0.41 -8.26
N SER A 277 13.81 0.89 -8.51
CA SER A 277 15.10 1.46 -8.92
C SER A 277 16.12 1.51 -7.78
N PHE A 278 17.39 1.27 -8.11
CA PHE A 278 18.48 1.45 -7.14
C PHE A 278 18.56 2.89 -6.62
N ILE A 279 18.21 3.89 -7.44
CA ILE A 279 18.13 5.29 -7.02
C ILE A 279 17.12 5.46 -5.88
N GLY A 280 15.89 4.95 -6.07
CA GLY A 280 14.84 5.11 -5.07
C GLY A 280 15.16 4.40 -3.75
N TRP A 281 15.75 3.21 -3.82
CA TRP A 281 16.19 2.49 -2.62
C TRP A 281 17.39 3.17 -1.96
N LYS A 282 18.36 3.67 -2.73
CA LYS A 282 19.50 4.42 -2.17
C LYS A 282 19.01 5.61 -1.36
N GLU A 283 18.06 6.37 -1.89
CA GLU A 283 17.45 7.50 -1.19
C GLU A 283 16.80 7.09 0.15
N ASP A 284 16.15 5.92 0.21
CA ASP A 284 15.59 5.39 1.46
C ASP A 284 16.67 5.14 2.51
N PHE A 285 17.80 4.54 2.10
CA PHE A 285 18.95 4.35 2.99
C PHE A 285 19.56 5.69 3.39
N ASN A 286 19.58 6.67 2.49
CA ASN A 286 20.11 8.02 2.78
C ASN A 286 19.34 8.72 3.90
N MET A 287 18.05 8.41 4.12
CA MET A 287 17.29 8.94 5.26
C MET A 287 17.95 8.63 6.62
N SER A 288 18.80 7.60 6.68
CA SER A 288 19.53 7.26 7.91
C SER A 288 20.57 8.29 8.31
N PHE A 289 21.05 9.15 7.41
CA PHE A 289 22.08 10.16 7.70
C PHE A 289 21.77 11.55 7.16
N GLN A 290 20.79 11.66 6.26
CA GLN A 290 20.39 12.89 5.60
C GLN A 290 18.92 13.22 5.93
N TYR A 291 18.70 14.41 6.49
CA TYR A 291 17.36 14.99 6.66
C TYR A 291 17.40 16.50 6.33
N PRO A 292 16.56 16.98 5.39
CA PRO A 292 15.66 16.20 4.54
C PRO A 292 16.39 15.46 3.40
N VAL A 293 15.82 14.35 2.94
CA VAL A 293 16.19 13.76 1.63
C VAL A 293 15.46 14.50 0.50
N PRO A 294 15.95 14.47 -0.76
CA PRO A 294 15.38 15.29 -1.84
C PRO A 294 13.89 14.99 -2.14
N ALA A 295 13.44 13.73 -2.03
CA ALA A 295 12.03 13.38 -2.18
C ALA A 295 11.12 14.05 -1.14
N GLN A 296 11.62 14.28 0.08
CA GLN A 296 10.88 15.01 1.12
C GLN A 296 10.69 16.48 0.71
N GLU A 297 11.74 17.13 0.20
CA GLU A 297 11.63 18.50 -0.32
C GLU A 297 10.65 18.58 -1.49
N HIS A 298 10.68 17.62 -2.42
CA HIS A 298 9.69 17.53 -3.49
C HIS A 298 8.27 17.36 -2.97
N ALA A 299 8.06 16.59 -1.89
CA ALA A 299 6.74 16.42 -1.27
C ALA A 299 6.19 17.73 -0.69
N ALA A 300 7.03 18.49 0.02
CA ALA A 300 6.67 19.80 0.57
C ALA A 300 6.39 20.84 -0.55
N GLN A 301 7.22 20.87 -1.60
CA GLN A 301 6.98 21.73 -2.76
C GLN A 301 5.66 21.38 -3.46
N TYR A 302 5.38 20.08 -3.62
CA TYR A 302 4.18 19.59 -4.30
C TYR A 302 2.89 19.99 -3.56
N ILE A 303 2.81 19.75 -2.24
CA ILE A 303 1.62 20.13 -1.46
C ILE A 303 1.43 21.63 -1.40
N ASN A 304 2.51 22.42 -1.26
CA ASN A 304 2.42 23.87 -1.23
C ASN A 304 1.92 24.43 -2.57
N ARG A 305 2.38 23.85 -3.69
CA ARG A 305 1.92 24.23 -5.03
C ARG A 305 0.44 23.92 -5.24
N LEU A 306 0.00 22.71 -4.92
CA LEU A 306 -1.42 22.33 -5.01
C LEU A 306 -2.30 23.13 -4.06
N GLY A 307 -1.85 23.32 -2.82
CA GLY A 307 -2.57 24.08 -1.81
C GLY A 307 -2.79 25.53 -2.26
N ASN A 308 -1.79 26.16 -2.86
CA ASN A 308 -1.89 27.53 -3.35
C ASN A 308 -2.80 27.66 -4.58
N LEU A 309 -2.77 26.68 -5.50
CA LEU A 309 -3.67 26.66 -6.66
C LEU A 309 -5.13 26.39 -6.25
N TYR A 310 -5.34 25.42 -5.37
CA TYR A 310 -6.66 24.84 -5.07
C TYR A 310 -7.16 25.23 -3.68
N LYS A 311 -7.18 26.54 -3.37
CA LYS A 311 -7.56 27.10 -2.06
C LYS A 311 -8.97 26.70 -1.55
N ARG A 312 -9.86 26.26 -2.44
CA ARG A 312 -11.24 25.85 -2.09
C ARG A 312 -11.36 24.41 -1.62
N TYR A 313 -10.30 23.62 -1.74
CA TYR A 313 -10.31 22.22 -1.37
C TYR A 313 -9.82 22.01 0.07
N ALA A 314 -10.47 21.07 0.76
CA ALA A 314 -9.88 20.40 1.92
C ALA A 314 -8.80 19.42 1.44
N LEU A 315 -7.79 19.15 2.26
CA LEU A 315 -6.65 18.32 1.88
C LEU A 315 -6.55 17.10 2.78
N ILE A 316 -6.27 15.95 2.18
CA ILE A 316 -5.81 14.74 2.88
C ILE A 316 -4.50 14.34 2.22
N THR A 317 -3.49 14.01 3.00
CA THR A 317 -2.26 13.39 2.47
C THR A 317 -2.21 11.92 2.83
N ALA A 318 -1.67 11.10 1.92
CA ALA A 318 -1.51 9.67 2.15
C ALA A 318 -0.31 9.11 1.40
N GLY A 319 0.18 7.97 1.84
CA GLY A 319 1.11 7.16 1.07
C GLY A 319 1.49 5.88 1.79
N HIS A 320 2.10 4.97 1.04
CA HIS A 320 2.62 3.68 1.53
C HIS A 320 4.14 3.66 1.47
N SER A 321 4.80 2.96 2.40
CA SER A 321 6.27 2.86 2.46
C SER A 321 6.90 4.25 2.54
N LYS A 322 7.95 4.57 1.76
CA LYS A 322 8.48 5.94 1.62
C LYS A 322 7.37 6.99 1.45
N GLY A 323 6.30 6.69 0.70
CA GLY A 323 5.18 7.60 0.47
C GLY A 323 4.44 7.99 1.74
N GLY A 324 4.40 7.11 2.76
CA GLY A 324 3.83 7.42 4.07
C GLY A 324 4.67 8.45 4.83
N ASN A 325 6.00 8.33 4.76
CA ASN A 325 6.92 9.35 5.29
C ASN A 325 6.73 10.69 4.55
N LEU A 326 6.71 10.66 3.20
CA LEU A 326 6.49 11.86 2.39
C LEU A 326 5.15 12.55 2.70
N ALA A 327 4.09 11.78 2.99
CA ALA A 327 2.79 12.33 3.35
C ALA A 327 2.81 13.12 4.66
N VAL A 328 3.55 12.64 5.66
CA VAL A 328 3.74 13.33 6.95
C VAL A 328 4.67 14.52 6.78
N TYR A 329 5.80 14.35 6.07
CA TYR A 329 6.75 15.44 5.81
C TYR A 329 6.08 16.60 5.07
N ALA A 330 5.30 16.31 4.04
CA ALA A 330 4.55 17.31 3.29
C ALA A 330 3.59 18.10 4.20
N ALA A 331 2.90 17.43 5.13
CA ALA A 331 2.00 18.11 6.07
C ALA A 331 2.75 18.96 7.10
N LEU A 332 3.91 18.47 7.55
CA LEU A 332 4.79 19.16 8.50
C LEU A 332 5.31 20.49 7.91
N HIS A 333 5.69 20.46 6.63
CA HIS A 333 6.32 21.58 5.91
C HIS A 333 5.36 22.34 4.98
N ALA A 334 4.05 22.13 5.14
CA ALA A 334 3.04 22.92 4.45
C ALA A 334 2.94 24.34 5.03
N ASP A 335 2.74 25.34 4.19
CA ASP A 335 2.45 26.71 4.61
C ASP A 335 1.27 26.71 5.60
N THR A 336 1.25 27.63 6.58
CA THR A 336 0.25 27.63 7.65
C THR A 336 -1.20 27.58 7.15
N GLU A 337 -1.55 28.33 6.10
CA GLU A 337 -2.89 28.30 5.48
C GLU A 337 -3.23 26.93 4.85
N ILE A 338 -2.22 26.23 4.36
CA ILE A 338 -2.33 24.92 3.73
C ILE A 338 -2.45 23.85 4.83
N GLN A 339 -1.57 23.89 5.83
CA GLN A 339 -1.58 22.99 6.99
C GLN A 339 -2.91 23.02 7.76
N GLN A 340 -3.55 24.18 7.88
CA GLN A 340 -4.89 24.31 8.47
C GLN A 340 -5.98 23.61 7.65
N ARG A 341 -5.82 23.48 6.33
CA ARG A 341 -6.76 22.78 5.45
C ARG A 341 -6.50 21.29 5.33
N ILE A 342 -5.35 20.82 5.80
CA ILE A 342 -5.08 19.39 5.95
C ILE A 342 -5.98 18.87 7.07
N SER A 343 -6.97 18.06 6.70
CA SER A 343 -7.90 17.43 7.64
C SER A 343 -7.36 16.13 8.19
N HIS A 344 -6.51 15.42 7.44
CA HIS A 344 -5.97 14.12 7.84
C HIS A 344 -4.68 13.79 7.10
N VAL A 345 -3.80 13.01 7.72
CA VAL A 345 -2.55 12.50 7.16
C VAL A 345 -2.51 10.99 7.40
N PHE A 346 -2.37 10.18 6.36
CA PHE A 346 -2.24 8.73 6.46
C PHE A 346 -0.82 8.28 6.12
N SER A 347 -0.17 7.60 7.06
CA SER A 347 1.11 6.93 6.83
C SER A 347 0.90 5.42 6.90
N LEU A 348 0.98 4.74 5.75
CA LEU A 348 0.79 3.29 5.65
C LEU A 348 2.17 2.63 5.62
N ASP A 349 2.59 2.11 6.76
CA ASP A 349 3.88 1.48 7.01
C ASP A 349 5.07 2.33 6.52
N GLY A 350 4.94 3.65 6.66
CA GLY A 350 6.00 4.59 6.31
C GLY A 350 6.98 4.79 7.47
N PRO A 351 8.29 4.91 7.17
CA PRO A 351 9.30 5.14 8.20
C PRO A 351 9.02 6.46 8.95
N GLY A 352 9.37 6.49 10.23
CA GLY A 352 9.22 7.67 11.10
C GLY A 352 10.20 8.80 10.75
N PHE A 353 10.56 9.61 11.73
CA PHE A 353 11.51 10.72 11.57
C PHE A 353 12.59 10.72 12.64
N PRO A 354 13.71 11.44 12.45
CA PRO A 354 14.68 11.66 13.52
C PRO A 354 14.04 12.22 14.79
N LYS A 355 14.59 11.86 15.94
CA LYS A 355 14.05 12.19 17.27
C LYS A 355 13.81 13.69 17.46
N GLU A 356 14.74 14.50 16.99
CA GLU A 356 14.70 15.97 17.01
C GLU A 356 13.53 16.55 16.19
N VAL A 357 13.06 15.83 15.17
CA VAL A 357 11.90 16.23 14.36
C VAL A 357 10.61 15.92 15.11
N VAL A 358 10.47 14.69 15.60
CA VAL A 358 9.22 14.23 16.24
C VAL A 358 8.97 14.86 17.61
N THR A 359 10.02 15.30 18.30
CA THR A 359 9.93 16.05 19.56
C THR A 359 9.72 17.56 19.35
N GLY A 360 9.77 18.03 18.10
CA GLY A 360 9.64 19.44 17.75
C GLY A 360 8.19 19.96 17.74
N PRO A 361 8.00 21.29 17.90
CA PRO A 361 6.66 21.89 17.96
C PRO A 361 5.87 21.74 16.65
N SER A 362 6.54 21.72 15.50
CA SER A 362 5.89 21.53 14.20
C SER A 362 5.23 20.16 14.08
N TYR A 363 5.84 19.13 14.66
CA TYR A 363 5.28 17.78 14.66
C TYR A 363 4.06 17.68 15.58
N ALA A 364 4.19 18.18 16.81
CA ALA A 364 3.09 18.25 17.77
C ALA A 364 1.86 18.98 17.21
N ALA A 365 2.06 19.99 16.35
CA ALA A 365 0.97 20.73 15.71
C ALA A 365 0.12 19.89 14.73
N ILE A 366 0.67 18.81 14.17
CA ILE A 366 -0.02 17.95 13.19
C ILE A 366 -0.25 16.52 13.69
N GLU A 367 0.38 16.10 14.78
CA GLU A 367 0.35 14.73 15.31
C GLU A 367 -1.07 14.16 15.42
N HIS A 368 -2.01 14.94 15.98
CA HIS A 368 -3.42 14.57 16.12
C HIS A 368 -4.17 14.33 14.80
N LYS A 369 -3.59 14.72 13.66
CA LYS A 369 -4.12 14.48 12.31
C LYS A 369 -3.51 13.25 11.65
N ILE A 370 -2.46 12.67 12.22
CA ILE A 370 -1.73 11.54 11.67
C ILE A 370 -2.42 10.25 12.08
N THR A 371 -2.70 9.39 11.09
CA THR A 371 -3.04 7.99 11.32
C THR A 371 -1.96 7.14 10.68
N LYS A 372 -1.18 6.48 11.54
CA LYS A 372 -0.17 5.53 11.13
C LYS A 372 -0.70 4.11 11.25
N ILE A 373 -0.67 3.37 10.15
CA ILE A 373 -1.08 1.96 10.10
C ILE A 373 0.15 1.14 9.73
N VAL A 374 0.48 0.14 10.52
CA VAL A 374 1.66 -0.73 10.31
C VAL A 374 1.22 -2.19 10.39
N PRO A 375 1.86 -3.13 9.67
CA PRO A 375 1.60 -4.55 9.86
C PRO A 375 2.06 -5.03 11.25
N GLU A 376 1.59 -6.21 11.65
CA GLU A 376 1.97 -6.89 12.89
C GLU A 376 3.49 -6.97 13.08
N THR A 377 4.20 -7.37 12.03
CA THR A 377 5.66 -7.33 11.94
C THR A 377 6.07 -6.18 11.02
N SER A 378 6.28 -4.98 11.57
CA SER A 378 6.71 -3.80 10.83
C SER A 378 8.20 -3.51 11.05
N ILE A 379 8.99 -3.69 9.98
CA ILE A 379 10.40 -3.33 9.93
C ILE A 379 10.54 -1.92 9.34
N VAL A 380 9.92 -1.66 8.19
CA VAL A 380 10.00 -0.38 7.48
C VAL A 380 9.36 0.76 8.27
N GLY A 381 8.15 0.56 8.77
CA GLY A 381 7.43 1.58 9.54
C GLY A 381 8.10 1.96 10.86
N MET A 382 9.04 1.14 11.35
CA MET A 382 9.70 1.27 12.66
C MET A 382 11.18 1.65 12.57
N ILE A 383 11.68 2.03 11.38
CA ILE A 383 13.08 2.41 11.16
C ILE A 383 13.51 3.63 12.01
N PHE A 384 12.61 4.60 12.18
CA PHE A 384 12.86 5.84 12.92
C PHE A 384 11.77 6.09 13.98
N ASP A 385 12.01 7.09 14.83
CA ASP A 385 11.10 7.45 15.90
C ASP A 385 9.70 7.77 15.37
N THR A 386 8.71 7.22 16.07
CA THR A 386 7.30 7.30 15.74
C THR A 386 6.53 7.52 17.06
N PRO A 387 6.28 8.76 17.46
CA PRO A 387 5.61 9.05 18.74
C PRO A 387 4.12 8.71 18.69
N GLU A 388 3.48 8.78 17.52
CA GLU A 388 2.06 8.50 17.37
C GLU A 388 1.72 7.03 17.61
N GLN A 389 0.53 6.79 18.18
CA GLN A 389 0.03 5.45 18.37
C GLN A 389 -0.29 4.79 17.01
N CYS A 390 0.49 3.76 16.67
CA CYS A 390 0.24 2.97 15.47
C CYS A 390 -1.02 2.10 15.61
N LYS A 391 -1.85 2.07 14.57
CA LYS A 391 -2.83 1.01 14.36
C LYS A 391 -2.14 -0.19 13.72
N VAL A 392 -2.24 -1.36 14.34
CA VAL A 392 -1.50 -2.54 13.88
C VAL A 392 -2.43 -3.44 13.09
N VAL A 393 -2.16 -3.71 11.83
CA VAL A 393 -3.00 -4.56 10.97
C VAL A 393 -2.44 -5.97 10.87
N LYS A 394 -3.34 -6.95 10.92
CA LYS A 394 -2.99 -8.36 10.71
C LYS A 394 -2.62 -8.61 9.24
N SER A 395 -1.62 -9.43 8.99
CA SER A 395 -1.16 -9.79 7.65
C SER A 395 -1.28 -11.30 7.40
N SER A 396 -1.53 -11.71 6.15
CA SER A 396 -1.40 -13.11 5.71
C SER A 396 0.04 -13.54 5.48
N GLU A 397 0.95 -12.58 5.31
CA GLU A 397 2.38 -12.81 5.13
C GLU A 397 3.14 -12.76 6.45
N SER A 398 4.41 -13.19 6.41
CA SER A 398 5.34 -13.13 7.53
C SER A 398 6.55 -12.24 7.22
N GLY A 399 6.89 -11.35 8.13
CA GLY A 399 8.21 -10.69 8.17
C GLY A 399 8.22 -9.43 7.35
N ILE A 400 9.35 -9.15 6.71
CA ILE A 400 9.44 -8.00 5.80
C ILE A 400 8.38 -8.09 4.68
N MET A 401 7.91 -9.29 4.34
CA MET A 401 6.85 -9.49 3.35
C MET A 401 5.49 -8.95 3.81
N GLN A 402 5.28 -8.69 5.10
CA GLN A 402 4.07 -8.01 5.58
C GLN A 402 4.01 -6.52 5.17
N HIS A 403 5.13 -5.97 4.72
CA HIS A 403 5.16 -4.65 4.08
C HIS A 403 4.39 -4.64 2.75
N LEU A 404 4.09 -5.80 2.15
CA LEU A 404 3.23 -5.87 0.98
C LEU A 404 1.78 -5.60 1.37
N ALA A 405 1.28 -4.41 1.04
CA ALA A 405 -0.10 -4.00 1.32
C ALA A 405 -1.19 -5.03 0.92
N PHE A 406 -0.94 -5.86 -0.11
CA PHE A 406 -1.87 -6.90 -0.55
C PHE A 406 -2.04 -8.06 0.47
N SER A 407 -1.14 -8.18 1.45
CA SER A 407 -1.24 -9.16 2.53
C SER A 407 -2.10 -8.70 3.70
N TRP A 408 -2.47 -7.40 3.76
CA TRP A 408 -3.17 -6.82 4.90
C TRP A 408 -4.62 -7.31 4.95
N GLN A 409 -5.00 -7.86 6.09
CA GLN A 409 -6.27 -8.54 6.25
C GLN A 409 -7.41 -7.58 6.58
N ILE A 410 -8.49 -7.73 5.84
CA ILE A 410 -9.77 -7.05 5.99
C ILE A 410 -10.76 -8.04 6.58
N ASP A 411 -11.61 -7.59 7.49
CA ASP A 411 -12.67 -8.42 8.05
C ASP A 411 -13.68 -8.78 6.93
N ALA A 412 -13.71 -10.05 6.56
CA ALA A 412 -14.58 -10.56 5.49
C ALA A 412 -16.06 -10.49 5.88
N GLN A 413 -16.40 -10.65 7.16
CA GLN A 413 -17.78 -10.54 7.64
C GLN A 413 -18.24 -9.08 7.58
N ALA A 414 -17.41 -8.14 8.04
CA ALA A 414 -17.69 -6.72 7.91
C ALA A 414 -17.84 -6.32 6.43
N LEU A 415 -16.97 -6.84 5.55
CA LEU A 415 -17.05 -6.61 4.11
C LEU A 415 -18.35 -7.14 3.48
N LEU A 416 -18.78 -8.34 3.86
CA LEU A 416 -20.04 -8.94 3.41
C LEU A 416 -21.26 -8.18 3.93
N GLN A 417 -21.27 -7.82 5.22
CA GLN A 417 -22.36 -7.08 5.85
C GLN A 417 -22.51 -5.68 5.22
N ALA A 418 -21.40 -5.04 4.86
CA ALA A 418 -21.41 -3.75 4.19
C ALA A 418 -22.06 -3.77 2.80
N GLN A 419 -22.04 -4.92 2.12
CA GLN A 419 -22.66 -5.12 0.79
C GLN A 419 -24.17 -5.32 0.89
N PHE A 420 -24.62 -6.06 1.91
CA PHE A 420 -26.02 -6.41 2.13
C PHE A 420 -26.44 -5.98 3.54
N PRO A 421 -26.66 -4.67 3.80
CA PRO A 421 -27.11 -4.23 5.11
C PRO A 421 -28.44 -4.94 5.42
N THR A 422 -28.44 -5.78 6.46
CA THR A 422 -29.64 -6.49 6.86
C THR A 422 -30.66 -5.47 7.33
N ASN A 423 -31.83 -5.47 6.69
CA ASN A 423 -32.95 -4.62 7.04
C ASN A 423 -33.62 -5.13 8.34
N THR A 424 -32.90 -5.10 9.46
CA THR A 424 -33.46 -5.40 10.80
C THR A 424 -34.01 -4.16 11.50
N ALA A 425 -34.29 -3.09 10.73
CA ALA A 425 -34.97 -1.88 11.19
C ALA A 425 -36.42 -1.75 10.66
N PHE A 426 -37.02 -2.83 10.15
CA PHE A 426 -38.47 -2.96 10.13
C PHE A 426 -38.85 -3.96 11.22
N GLY A 427 -39.43 -3.44 12.31
CA GLY A 427 -40.04 -4.24 13.36
C GLY A 427 -40.95 -5.30 12.74
N GLY A 428 -40.87 -6.52 13.29
CA GLY A 428 -41.57 -7.68 12.77
C GLY A 428 -43.03 -7.37 12.48
N ILE A 429 -43.40 -7.52 11.21
CA ILE A 429 -44.76 -7.91 10.87
C ILE A 429 -44.66 -9.43 10.83
N SER A 430 -45.16 -10.09 11.87
CA SER A 430 -45.40 -11.52 11.81
C SER A 430 -46.41 -11.79 10.68
N GLU A 431 -46.29 -12.94 10.03
CA GLU A 431 -47.24 -13.43 9.02
C GLU A 431 -48.67 -13.72 9.58
N ALA A 432 -49.06 -13.10 10.71
CA ALA A 432 -50.36 -13.26 11.33
C ALA A 432 -51.36 -12.12 11.04
N ASP A 433 -50.92 -10.96 10.55
CA ASP A 433 -51.79 -9.77 10.45
C ASP A 433 -52.39 -9.52 9.05
N SER A 434 -52.55 -10.58 8.25
CA SER A 434 -53.23 -10.51 6.93
C SER A 434 -54.75 -10.64 6.99
N ALA A 435 -55.37 -10.45 8.15
CA ALA A 435 -56.81 -10.69 8.31
C ALA A 435 -57.49 -9.68 9.25
N THR A 436 -57.66 -8.43 8.81
CA THR A 436 -58.93 -7.68 8.93
C THR A 436 -58.81 -6.32 8.27
N ILE A 437 -59.38 -6.19 7.07
CA ILE A 437 -59.79 -4.90 6.52
C ILE A 437 -61.26 -4.77 6.87
N ASP A 438 -61.60 -3.93 7.84
CA ASP A 438 -62.89 -3.25 7.79
C ASP A 438 -62.86 -1.89 8.52
N ALA A 439 -63.75 -1.03 8.03
CA ALA A 439 -63.82 0.41 8.18
C ALA A 439 -63.96 0.92 9.63
N SER A 440 -63.39 2.10 9.90
CA SER A 440 -64.17 3.34 10.09
C SER A 440 -63.40 4.46 10.81
N THR A 441 -63.77 5.68 10.41
CA THR A 441 -63.83 6.91 11.24
C THR A 441 -62.65 7.88 11.26
N ARG A 442 -62.85 8.98 10.52
CA ARG A 442 -62.25 10.31 10.71
C ARG A 442 -62.48 10.84 12.13
N SER A 443 -61.45 11.39 12.76
CA SER A 443 -61.42 12.74 13.39
C SER A 443 -60.17 12.92 14.25
N GLY A 444 -59.60 14.13 14.29
CA GLY A 444 -58.61 14.50 15.30
C GLY A 444 -57.35 15.19 14.75
N VAL A 445 -57.40 16.51 14.69
CA VAL A 445 -56.33 17.43 14.28
C VAL A 445 -55.43 17.80 15.46
N GLN A 446 -54.14 18.01 15.19
CA GLN A 446 -53.14 18.80 15.93
C GLN A 446 -52.90 18.51 17.43
N GLN A 447 -51.75 17.89 17.71
CA GLN A 447 -50.71 18.40 18.63
C GLN A 447 -49.56 17.39 18.68
N THR A 448 -48.32 17.81 18.35
CA THR A 448 -47.02 17.31 18.89
C THR A 448 -45.82 17.65 17.97
N THR A 449 -45.58 18.93 17.67
CA THR A 449 -44.32 19.37 17.02
C THR A 449 -43.38 20.06 18.02
N LYS A 450 -43.04 19.41 19.14
CA LYS A 450 -41.89 19.82 19.98
C LYS A 450 -41.02 18.68 20.55
N ASN A 451 -41.45 17.41 20.51
CA ASN A 451 -40.62 16.26 20.93
C ASN A 451 -39.89 15.52 19.78
N ALA A 452 -40.23 15.80 18.52
CA ALA A 452 -39.60 15.16 17.35
C ALA A 452 -38.13 15.58 17.13
N LYS A 453 -37.70 16.77 17.58
CA LYS A 453 -36.30 17.23 17.41
C LYS A 453 -35.32 16.60 18.40
N LYS A 454 -35.76 16.20 19.60
CA LYS A 454 -34.89 15.57 20.60
C LYS A 454 -34.73 14.06 20.38
N HIS A 455 -35.79 13.38 19.91
CA HIS A 455 -35.72 11.98 19.51
C HIS A 455 -34.97 11.78 18.19
N LYS A 456 -35.13 12.66 17.19
CA LYS A 456 -34.45 12.53 15.89
C LYS A 456 -32.92 12.64 15.99
N VAL A 457 -32.39 13.51 16.86
CA VAL A 457 -30.93 13.62 17.10
C VAL A 457 -30.39 12.41 17.87
N SER A 458 -31.18 11.85 18.79
CA SER A 458 -30.82 10.65 19.55
C SER A 458 -30.85 9.37 18.71
N THR A 459 -31.79 9.24 17.77
CA THR A 459 -31.86 8.09 16.85
C THR A 459 -30.80 8.18 15.76
N ASP A 460 -30.54 9.37 15.20
CA ASP A 460 -29.50 9.59 14.17
C ASP A 460 -28.08 9.32 14.72
N THR A 461 -27.85 9.60 16.01
CA THR A 461 -26.58 9.26 16.68
C THR A 461 -26.44 7.76 16.94
N LYS A 462 -27.54 7.07 17.31
CA LYS A 462 -27.55 5.60 17.52
C LYS A 462 -27.50 4.82 16.20
N GLU A 463 -28.17 5.28 15.15
CA GLU A 463 -28.08 4.73 13.79
C GLU A 463 -26.68 4.95 13.20
N ARG A 464 -26.04 6.12 13.40
CA ARG A 464 -24.64 6.33 13.00
C ARG A 464 -23.66 5.40 13.73
N LEU A 465 -23.91 5.11 15.00
CA LEU A 465 -23.09 4.17 15.77
C LEU A 465 -23.35 2.71 15.35
N GLN A 466 -24.60 2.32 15.07
CA GLN A 466 -24.95 0.99 14.55
C GLN A 466 -24.44 0.75 13.12
N ASN A 467 -24.49 1.76 12.24
CA ASN A 467 -23.96 1.66 10.88
C ASN A 467 -22.43 1.58 10.82
N ARG A 468 -21.72 2.09 11.85
CA ARG A 468 -20.25 1.98 11.92
C ARG A 468 -19.76 0.54 12.04
N ASN A 469 -20.57 -0.33 12.65
CA ASN A 469 -20.27 -1.77 12.75
C ASN A 469 -20.45 -2.52 11.42
N GLN A 470 -20.91 -1.85 10.37
CA GLN A 470 -21.14 -2.44 9.04
C GLN A 470 -20.19 -1.89 7.97
N GLU A 471 -19.20 -1.08 8.31
CA GLU A 471 -18.21 -0.61 7.33
C GLU A 471 -17.03 -1.58 7.26
N PRO A 472 -16.51 -1.87 6.05
CA PRO A 472 -15.34 -2.73 5.92
C PRO A 472 -14.13 -2.06 6.56
N HIS A 473 -13.36 -2.83 7.31
CA HIS A 473 -12.20 -2.35 8.04
C HIS A 473 -11.11 -3.42 8.11
N PHE A 474 -9.89 -2.99 8.36
CA PHE A 474 -8.77 -3.88 8.64
C PHE A 474 -8.98 -4.66 9.93
N ILE A 475 -8.46 -5.87 9.99
CA ILE A 475 -8.35 -6.63 11.23
C ILE A 475 -7.19 -6.03 12.01
N PHE A 476 -7.50 -5.25 13.04
CA PHE A 476 -6.50 -4.62 13.89
C PHE A 476 -6.10 -5.51 15.07
N LEU A 477 -4.81 -5.52 15.37
CA LEU A 477 -4.18 -6.13 16.53
C LEU A 477 -3.86 -5.06 17.58
N PRO A 478 -3.76 -5.42 18.87
CA PRO A 478 -3.54 -4.42 19.92
C PRO A 478 -2.14 -3.78 19.84
N HIS A 479 -1.12 -4.54 19.45
CA HIS A 479 0.27 -4.11 19.44
C HIS A 479 1.06 -4.80 18.33
N VAL A 480 2.19 -4.19 17.93
CA VAL A 480 3.18 -4.83 17.06
C VAL A 480 3.79 -6.05 17.76
N ASP A 481 4.33 -6.99 17.00
CA ASP A 481 4.97 -8.18 17.56
C ASP A 481 6.32 -7.87 18.24
N SER A 482 6.90 -8.89 18.87
CA SER A 482 8.23 -8.79 19.51
C SER A 482 9.36 -8.59 18.50
N THR A 483 9.21 -9.10 17.26
CA THR A 483 10.18 -8.96 16.18
C THR A 483 10.37 -7.48 15.80
N SER A 484 9.27 -6.74 15.62
CA SER A 484 9.28 -5.32 15.29
C SER A 484 9.99 -4.50 16.37
N ARG A 485 9.69 -4.79 17.65
CA ARG A 485 10.33 -4.12 18.79
C ARG A 485 11.81 -4.40 18.87
N PHE A 486 12.22 -5.65 18.63
CA PHE A 486 13.63 -6.02 18.61
C PHE A 486 14.37 -5.33 17.46
N PHE A 487 13.84 -5.38 16.24
CA PHE A 487 14.46 -4.72 15.10
C PHE A 487 14.64 -3.22 15.35
N SER A 488 13.58 -2.54 15.80
CA SER A 488 13.63 -1.11 16.08
C SER A 488 14.68 -0.76 17.15
N ALA A 489 14.77 -1.53 18.24
CA ALA A 489 15.79 -1.34 19.26
C ALA A 489 17.22 -1.56 18.74
N SER A 490 17.45 -2.67 18.05
CA SER A 490 18.77 -3.03 17.51
C SER A 490 19.22 -2.06 16.41
N LEU A 491 18.30 -1.59 15.57
CA LEU A 491 18.58 -0.58 14.55
C LEU A 491 18.90 0.77 15.18
N HIS A 492 18.16 1.19 16.21
CA HIS A 492 18.42 2.45 16.91
C HIS A 492 19.82 2.44 17.54
N GLU A 493 20.17 1.36 18.24
CA GLU A 493 21.51 1.17 18.82
C GLU A 493 22.61 1.19 17.74
N TRP A 494 22.40 0.48 16.63
CA TRP A 494 23.35 0.47 15.51
C TRP A 494 23.51 1.85 14.86
N LEU A 495 22.40 2.57 14.62
CA LEU A 495 22.44 3.92 14.10
C LEU A 495 23.22 4.81 15.07
N GLU A 496 22.88 4.85 16.36
CA GLU A 496 23.58 5.70 17.35
C GLU A 496 25.11 5.49 17.39
N GLN A 497 25.59 4.28 17.12
CA GLN A 497 27.02 3.95 17.13
C GLN A 497 27.78 4.40 15.86
N LEU A 498 27.08 4.61 14.74
CA LEU A 498 27.69 5.00 13.47
C LEU A 498 27.45 6.49 13.17
N PRO A 499 28.51 7.33 13.07
CA PRO A 499 28.36 8.72 12.62
C PRO A 499 27.77 8.81 11.21
N ASN A 500 27.03 9.89 10.93
CA ASN A 500 26.39 10.12 9.62
C ASN A 500 27.36 9.97 8.43
N THR A 501 28.58 10.50 8.55
CA THR A 501 29.61 10.39 7.50
C THR A 501 29.98 8.95 7.19
N LYS A 502 29.93 8.05 8.19
CA LYS A 502 30.23 6.63 7.98
C LYS A 502 29.02 5.89 7.41
N ARG A 503 27.80 6.23 7.83
CA ARG A 503 26.56 5.71 7.24
C ARG A 503 26.51 6.00 5.73
N GLU A 504 26.81 7.25 5.35
CA GLU A 504 26.92 7.68 3.94
C GLU A 504 27.93 6.83 3.16
N GLN A 505 29.17 6.72 3.64
CA GLN A 505 30.21 5.90 3.00
C GLN A 505 29.81 4.43 2.79
N VAL A 506 29.14 3.83 3.77
CA VAL A 506 28.71 2.43 3.71
C VAL A 506 27.61 2.26 2.66
N ILE A 507 26.65 3.17 2.62
CA ILE A 507 25.54 3.16 1.66
C ILE A 507 26.07 3.38 0.24
N ASP A 508 26.95 4.37 0.04
CA ASP A 508 27.60 4.62 -1.25
C ASP A 508 28.39 3.41 -1.75
N SER A 509 29.15 2.78 -0.85
CA SER A 509 29.93 1.57 -1.17
C SER A 509 29.02 0.38 -1.52
N MET A 510 27.90 0.21 -0.82
CA MET A 510 26.94 -0.85 -1.11
C MET A 510 26.29 -0.65 -2.49
N PHE A 511 25.83 0.57 -2.78
CA PHE A 511 25.15 0.85 -4.05
C PHE A 511 26.11 0.91 -5.24
N SER A 512 27.37 1.31 -5.05
CA SER A 512 28.38 1.24 -6.12
C SER A 512 28.61 -0.21 -6.59
N VAL A 513 28.66 -1.16 -5.65
CA VAL A 513 28.75 -2.60 -5.97
C VAL A 513 27.54 -3.07 -6.77
N LEU A 514 26.31 -2.72 -6.34
CA LEU A 514 25.08 -3.10 -7.05
C LEU A 514 25.05 -2.54 -8.49
N GLN A 515 25.45 -1.28 -8.64
CA GLN A 515 25.44 -0.55 -9.91
C GLN A 515 26.57 -0.96 -10.86
N ALA A 516 27.67 -1.56 -10.36
CA ALA A 516 28.80 -2.02 -11.18
C ALA A 516 28.39 -2.99 -12.31
N SER A 517 27.31 -3.75 -12.09
CA SER A 517 26.74 -4.66 -13.09
C SER A 517 26.03 -3.99 -14.26
N GLY A 518 25.75 -2.69 -14.18
CA GLY A 518 24.87 -1.96 -15.10
C GLY A 518 23.37 -2.24 -14.91
N VAL A 519 23.00 -3.14 -13.99
CA VAL A 519 21.60 -3.30 -13.54
C VAL A 519 21.19 -2.04 -12.78
N GLN A 520 19.95 -1.60 -12.98
CA GLN A 520 19.43 -0.34 -12.41
C GLN A 520 18.30 -0.55 -11.38
N SER A 521 17.89 -1.80 -11.14
CA SER A 521 16.71 -2.13 -10.35
C SER A 521 16.82 -3.52 -9.71
N PHE A 522 16.29 -3.66 -8.49
CA PHE A 522 16.25 -4.94 -7.77
C PHE A 522 15.38 -5.97 -8.48
N MET A 523 14.32 -5.54 -9.18
CA MET A 523 13.42 -6.47 -9.88
C MET A 523 14.05 -7.06 -11.15
N GLN A 524 15.04 -6.38 -11.73
CA GLN A 524 15.79 -6.92 -12.87
C GLN A 524 16.90 -7.87 -12.43
N LEU A 525 17.41 -7.73 -11.21
CA LEU A 525 18.59 -8.43 -10.71
C LEU A 525 18.46 -9.97 -10.77
N PRO A 526 17.36 -10.61 -10.33
CA PRO A 526 17.21 -12.06 -10.41
C PRO A 526 17.37 -12.61 -11.84
N SER A 527 16.81 -11.92 -12.84
CA SER A 527 16.87 -12.34 -14.25
C SER A 527 18.25 -12.16 -14.89
N LYS A 528 19.09 -11.28 -14.33
CA LYS A 528 20.42 -10.92 -14.86
C LYS A 528 21.55 -11.33 -13.91
N LEU A 529 21.25 -12.10 -12.88
CA LEU A 529 22.14 -12.33 -11.74
C LEU A 529 23.49 -12.93 -12.17
N ASN A 530 23.46 -13.91 -13.07
CA ASN A 530 24.67 -14.55 -13.60
C ASN A 530 25.61 -13.58 -14.34
N LYS A 531 25.06 -12.54 -14.97
CA LYS A 531 25.83 -11.48 -15.64
C LYS A 531 26.26 -10.38 -14.66
N ALA A 532 25.48 -10.14 -13.61
CA ALA A 532 25.76 -9.10 -12.63
C ALA A 532 26.87 -9.50 -11.65
N ILE A 533 26.88 -10.76 -11.18
CA ILE A 533 27.79 -11.25 -10.15
C ILE A 533 29.28 -10.95 -10.44
N PRO A 534 29.83 -11.21 -11.64
CA PRO A 534 31.26 -10.96 -11.90
C PRO A 534 31.66 -9.50 -11.67
N HIS A 535 30.85 -8.56 -12.19
CA HIS A 535 31.09 -7.12 -12.03
C HIS A 535 30.89 -6.64 -10.59
N MET A 536 29.87 -7.16 -9.89
CA MET A 536 29.67 -6.87 -8.48
C MET A 536 30.82 -7.39 -7.61
N LEU A 537 31.36 -8.58 -7.93
CA LEU A 537 32.48 -9.16 -7.19
C LEU A 537 33.78 -8.37 -7.41
N GLU A 538 34.01 -7.90 -8.63
CA GLU A 538 35.14 -7.03 -8.96
C GLU A 538 35.06 -5.71 -8.17
N ALA A 539 33.91 -5.02 -8.22
CA ALA A 539 33.69 -3.81 -7.42
C ALA A 539 33.80 -4.06 -5.91
N TRP A 540 33.28 -5.19 -5.42
CA TRP A 540 33.43 -5.60 -4.02
C TRP A 540 34.90 -5.75 -3.63
N GLN A 541 35.75 -6.31 -4.50
CA GLN A 541 37.18 -6.47 -4.21
C GLN A 541 37.89 -5.14 -4.05
N GLU A 542 37.50 -4.12 -4.81
CA GLU A 542 38.07 -2.77 -4.76
C GLU A 542 37.70 -1.98 -3.48
N LEU A 543 36.63 -2.37 -2.79
CA LEU A 543 36.23 -1.71 -1.54
C LEU A 543 37.30 -1.85 -0.44
N SER A 544 37.40 -0.82 0.41
CA SER A 544 38.26 -0.87 1.60
C SER A 544 37.82 -1.99 2.56
N LYS A 545 38.74 -2.46 3.42
CA LYS A 545 38.38 -3.47 4.43
C LYS A 545 37.29 -2.94 5.37
N ASP A 546 37.40 -1.69 5.79
CA ASP A 546 36.44 -1.06 6.69
C ASP A 546 35.04 -1.00 6.06
N ASP A 547 34.93 -0.65 4.77
CA ASP A 547 33.62 -0.59 4.10
C ASP A 547 33.00 -1.99 3.96
N LYS A 548 33.81 -3.01 3.64
CA LYS A 548 33.36 -4.41 3.64
C LYS A 548 32.82 -4.83 5.00
N ASP A 549 33.56 -4.53 6.08
CA ASP A 549 33.21 -4.93 7.44
C ASP A 549 31.87 -4.29 7.87
N HIS A 550 31.65 -3.01 7.58
CA HIS A 550 30.38 -2.35 7.89
C HIS A 550 29.21 -2.78 7.02
N ILE A 551 29.43 -3.06 5.73
CA ILE A 551 28.38 -3.65 4.88
C ILE A 551 27.96 -5.01 5.45
N ILE A 552 28.92 -5.85 5.87
CA ILE A 552 28.64 -7.14 6.50
C ILE A 552 27.87 -6.98 7.81
N GLU A 553 28.23 -6.01 8.64
CA GLU A 553 27.54 -5.71 9.89
C GLU A 553 26.08 -5.31 9.65
N ALA A 554 25.82 -4.41 8.70
CA ALA A 554 24.45 -4.03 8.31
C ALA A 554 23.63 -5.26 7.87
N PHE A 555 24.19 -6.13 7.00
CA PHE A 555 23.54 -7.38 6.62
C PHE A 555 23.31 -8.33 7.79
N THR A 556 24.21 -8.36 8.76
CA THR A 556 24.09 -9.21 9.96
C THR A 556 22.89 -8.80 10.81
N LEU A 557 22.62 -7.51 10.96
CA LEU A 557 21.44 -6.99 11.67
C LEU A 557 20.13 -7.47 11.01
N PHE A 558 20.03 -7.38 9.69
CA PHE A 558 18.87 -7.89 8.94
C PHE A 558 18.73 -9.42 9.08
N ALA A 559 19.85 -10.16 9.03
CA ALA A 559 19.84 -11.61 9.19
C ALA A 559 19.39 -12.05 10.59
N GLN A 560 19.85 -11.37 11.65
CA GLN A 560 19.42 -11.61 13.03
C GLN A 560 17.92 -11.37 13.20
N THR A 561 17.40 -10.32 12.57
CA THR A 561 15.96 -10.00 12.59
C THR A 561 15.13 -11.09 11.93
N ALA A 562 15.56 -11.57 10.75
CA ALA A 562 14.92 -12.69 10.06
C ALA A 562 14.99 -13.99 10.88
N TRP A 563 16.12 -14.25 11.56
CA TRP A 563 16.28 -15.41 12.43
C TRP A 563 15.36 -15.37 13.65
N GLN A 564 15.30 -14.23 14.34
CA GLN A 564 14.42 -14.05 15.48
C GLN A 564 12.97 -14.27 15.10
N GLN A 565 12.58 -13.76 13.94
CA GLN A 565 11.25 -13.98 13.44
C GLN A 565 10.93 -15.47 13.22
N ARG A 566 11.86 -16.21 12.58
CA ARG A 566 11.68 -17.64 12.35
C ARG A 566 11.47 -18.39 13.66
N ASN A 567 12.18 -18.03 14.72
CA ASN A 567 12.01 -18.65 16.04
C ASN A 567 10.65 -18.30 16.66
N VAL A 568 10.17 -17.06 16.52
CA VAL A 568 8.83 -16.67 16.98
C VAL A 568 7.77 -17.54 16.28
N LEU A 569 7.85 -17.68 14.95
CA LEU A 569 6.91 -18.50 14.17
C LEU A 569 6.95 -19.99 14.55
N GLN A 570 8.14 -20.55 14.80
CA GLN A 570 8.30 -21.94 15.25
C GLN A 570 7.74 -22.16 16.67
N ASN A 571 7.94 -21.20 17.57
CA ASN A 571 7.42 -21.27 18.94
C ASN A 571 5.90 -21.11 18.98
N THR A 572 5.31 -20.27 18.13
CA THR A 572 3.84 -20.16 18.02
C THR A 572 3.20 -21.40 17.41
N ALA A 573 3.82 -22.00 16.39
CA ALA A 573 3.31 -23.23 15.76
C ALA A 573 3.36 -24.45 16.70
N SER A 574 4.40 -24.58 17.51
CA SER A 574 4.51 -25.66 18.51
C SER A 574 3.51 -25.51 19.68
N HIS A 575 3.03 -24.30 19.97
CA HIS A 575 1.99 -24.08 20.98
C HIS A 575 0.57 -24.28 20.44
N SER A 576 0.32 -24.09 19.14
CA SER A 576 -0.99 -24.42 18.54
C SER A 576 -1.22 -25.94 18.46
N ASP A 577 -0.18 -26.72 18.16
CA ASP A 577 -0.30 -28.19 18.00
C ASP A 577 -0.53 -28.93 19.33
N ASN A 578 -0.05 -28.38 20.45
CA ASN A 578 -0.30 -28.94 21.79
C ASN A 578 -1.68 -28.61 22.37
N SER A 579 -2.45 -27.71 21.73
CA SER A 579 -3.81 -27.39 22.15
C SER A 579 -4.89 -28.26 21.49
N SER A 580 -4.53 -28.99 20.42
CA SER A 580 -5.42 -29.91 19.70
C SER A 580 -5.32 -31.38 20.14
N SER A 581 -4.44 -31.72 21.11
CA SER A 581 -4.25 -33.11 21.59
C SER A 581 -4.72 -33.35 23.04
N ALA A 582 -5.45 -32.40 23.65
CA ALA A 582 -5.99 -32.54 25.00
C ALA A 582 -7.52 -32.43 25.04
N SER A 583 -8.21 -33.18 24.17
CA SER A 583 -9.66 -33.41 24.30
C SER A 583 -10.08 -34.75 23.69
N SER A 584 -9.50 -35.83 24.17
CA SER A 584 -10.10 -37.17 24.11
C SER A 584 -9.45 -38.02 25.18
N ASP A 585 -10.28 -38.76 25.92
CA ASP A 585 -9.93 -39.78 26.92
C ASP A 585 -9.78 -39.30 28.38
N ASN A 586 -10.91 -39.16 29.08
CA ASN A 586 -11.36 -40.27 29.93
C ASN A 586 -12.76 -40.06 30.53
N ILE A 587 -13.57 -41.11 30.34
CA ILE A 587 -14.93 -41.30 30.82
C ILE A 587 -14.91 -42.07 32.15
N SER A 588 -15.83 -41.69 33.04
CA SER A 588 -16.45 -42.48 34.13
C SER A 588 -15.69 -42.75 35.43
N GLY A 589 -16.39 -42.56 36.56
CA GLY A 589 -16.01 -43.14 37.84
C GLY A 589 -16.46 -42.35 39.08
N ASN A 590 -17.75 -42.41 39.39
CA ASN A 590 -18.35 -41.85 40.61
C ASN A 590 -17.88 -42.62 41.87
N SER A 591 -17.43 -41.96 42.94
CA SER A 591 -17.83 -42.23 44.36
C SER A 591 -17.07 -41.38 45.40
N LYS A 592 -17.84 -41.08 46.47
CA LYS A 592 -17.57 -40.28 47.68
C LYS A 592 -16.34 -40.71 48.49
N ALA A 593 -15.64 -39.75 49.13
CA ALA A 593 -15.70 -39.47 50.59
C ALA A 593 -14.41 -38.80 51.16
N ALA A 594 -14.64 -38.02 52.23
CA ALA A 594 -13.74 -37.67 53.35
C ALA A 594 -12.89 -36.37 53.32
N ALA A 595 -13.51 -35.33 53.88
CA ALA A 595 -13.03 -34.33 54.86
C ALA A 595 -11.57 -34.34 55.37
N THR A 596 -10.97 -33.13 55.46
CA THR A 596 -10.40 -32.45 56.66
C THR A 596 -9.55 -31.25 56.19
N SER A 597 -10.02 -29.99 56.33
CA SER A 597 -9.74 -29.02 57.41
C SER A 597 -8.27 -28.61 57.60
N ASN A 598 -7.96 -27.32 57.35
CA ASN A 598 -7.11 -26.41 58.15
C ASN A 598 -6.94 -25.10 57.36
N ILE A 599 -7.70 -24.03 57.67
CA ILE A 599 -7.46 -23.00 58.70
C ILE A 599 -6.21 -22.12 58.38
N MET A 600 -6.51 -20.91 57.93
CA MET A 600 -5.62 -19.73 57.95
C MET A 600 -5.27 -19.32 59.39
N PRO A 601 -4.20 -18.54 59.56
CA PRO A 601 -4.35 -17.34 60.36
C PRO A 601 -3.86 -16.06 59.68
N HIS A 602 -4.55 -14.99 60.06
CA HIS A 602 -4.29 -13.58 59.79
C HIS A 602 -3.06 -13.05 60.56
N SER A 603 -2.48 -12.00 59.96
CA SER A 603 -1.88 -10.75 60.49
C SER A 603 -1.03 -10.73 61.77
N ASP A 604 0.07 -9.98 61.70
CA ASP A 604 0.45 -8.79 62.50
C ASP A 604 1.94 -8.51 62.17
N ALA A 605 2.48 -7.31 61.98
CA ALA A 605 2.08 -5.92 62.21
C ALA A 605 2.83 -4.99 61.25
#